data_AF-A0A554J6Y3-F1
#
_entry.id   AF-A0A554J6Y3-F1
#
_cell.length_a   1.000
_cell.length_b   1.000
_cell.length_c   1.000
_cell.angle_alpha   90.00
_cell.angle_beta   90.00
_cell.angle_gamma   90.00
#
_symmetry.space_group_name_H-M   'P 1'
#
loop_
_entity.id
_entity.type
_entity.pdbx_description
1 polymer ?
#
loop_
_entity_poly.entity_id
_entity_poly.type
_entity_poly.pdbx_seq_one_letter_code
_entity_poly.pdbx_strand_id
1 'polypeptide(L)'
;MKTLILLIFLAGFLQTTILPLDLVLLILLLRSYIKPSSQNLILAFGFGLLISLLSNINLGIYSLIYLSLVELTNLYTRLPVHKNLLFAGIALSFLIFMEKLILMLVTGSKFFVWPLVFEILSLIPLYFLLLFWEERFVIKHEIKLKF
;
A
#
# COMPACT_ATOMS: atom_id res chain seq x y z
N MET A 1 10.64 7.97 8.42
CA MET A 1 9.32 8.62 8.22
C MET A 1 9.36 9.69 7.15
N LYS A 2 10.10 10.80 7.31
CA LYS A 2 10.16 11.90 6.31
C LYS A 2 10.56 11.43 4.90
N THR A 3 11.57 10.56 4.82
CA THR A 3 12.06 9.98 3.56
C THR A 3 11.05 9.07 2.87
N LEU A 4 10.22 8.34 3.62
CA LEU A 4 9.15 7.50 3.07
C LEU A 4 7.99 8.32 2.54
N ILE A 5 7.61 9.39 3.25
CA ILE A 5 6.60 10.34 2.76
C ILE A 5 7.04 10.94 1.43
N LEU A 6 8.32 11.33 1.32
CA LEU A 6 8.88 11.84 0.06
C LEU A 6 8.85 10.78 -1.05
N LEU A 7 9.16 9.53 -0.73
CA LEU A 7 9.11 8.43 -1.70
C LEU A 7 7.69 8.16 -2.19
N ILE A 8 6.70 8.09 -1.29
CA ILE A 8 5.29 7.90 -1.66
C ILE A 8 4.78 9.11 -2.46
N PHE A 9 5.22 10.33 -2.12
CA PHE A 9 4.88 11.52 -2.89
C PHE A 9 5.39 11.42 -4.33
N LEU A 10 6.68 11.09 -4.53
CA LEU A 10 7.25 10.87 -5.86
C LEU A 10 6.56 9.73 -6.60
N ALA A 11 6.23 8.63 -5.91
CA ALA A 11 5.49 7.51 -6.47
C ALA A 11 4.10 7.94 -6.96
N GLY A 12 3.42 8.83 -6.22
CA GLY A 12 2.13 9.40 -6.61
C GLY A 12 2.19 10.20 -7.92
N PHE A 13 3.24 11.01 -8.10
CA PHE A 13 3.46 11.68 -9.39
C PHE A 13 3.78 10.69 -10.50
N LEU A 14 4.66 9.71 -10.26
CA LEU A 14 5.03 8.71 -11.25
C LEU A 14 3.84 7.88 -11.72
N GLN A 15 2.94 7.46 -10.82
CA GLN A 15 1.78 6.65 -11.19
C GLN A 15 0.72 7.43 -11.97
N THR A 16 0.54 8.71 -11.66
CA THR A 16 -0.45 9.52 -12.39
C THR A 16 0.04 9.97 -13.76
N THR A 17 1.36 9.99 -13.99
CA THR A 17 1.95 10.54 -15.22
C THR A 17 2.51 9.51 -16.19
N ILE A 18 3.17 8.45 -15.70
CA ILE A 18 4.00 7.57 -16.54
C ILE A 18 3.56 6.10 -16.43
N LEU A 19 3.27 5.63 -15.22
CA LEU A 19 3.08 4.21 -14.94
C LEU A 19 1.62 3.91 -14.54
N PRO A 20 0.88 3.06 -15.27
CA PRO A 20 -0.47 2.66 -14.89
C PRO A 20 -0.45 1.62 -13.75
N LEU A 21 0.32 1.87 -12.69
CA LEU A 21 0.50 1.00 -11.53
C LEU A 21 0.24 1.82 -10.27
N ASP A 22 -0.60 1.33 -9.37
CA ASP A 22 -0.86 1.99 -8.10
C ASP A 22 0.27 1.76 -7.08
N LEU A 23 1.42 2.39 -7.36
CA LEU A 23 2.63 2.35 -6.55
C LEU A 23 2.39 2.82 -5.12
N VAL A 24 1.55 3.84 -4.93
CA VAL A 24 1.21 4.39 -3.63
C VAL A 24 0.49 3.35 -2.79
N LEU A 25 -0.55 2.71 -3.34
CA LEU A 25 -1.27 1.64 -2.64
C LEU A 25 -0.35 0.45 -2.33
N LEU A 26 0.46 0.02 -3.30
CA LEU A 26 1.42 -1.08 -3.12
C LEU A 26 2.36 -0.83 -1.94
N ILE A 27 2.96 0.35 -1.87
CA ILE A 27 3.86 0.72 -0.77
C ILE A 27 3.13 0.75 0.57
N LEU A 28 1.91 1.30 0.61
CA LEU A 28 1.11 1.38 1.82
C LEU A 28 0.67 0.01 2.33
N LEU A 29 0.23 -0.89 1.45
CA LEU A 29 -0.14 -2.26 1.80
C LEU A 29 1.05 -3.03 2.36
N LEU A 30 2.17 -3.03 1.63
CA LEU A 30 3.39 -3.72 2.05
C LEU A 30 3.93 -3.19 3.39
N ARG A 31 3.93 -1.87 3.56
CA ARG A 31 4.34 -1.26 4.82
C ARG A 31 3.41 -1.62 5.97
N SER A 32 2.11 -1.65 5.73
CA SER A 32 1.12 -2.03 6.75
C SER A 32 1.24 -3.48 7.14
N TYR A 33 1.61 -4.34 6.19
CA TYR A 33 1.93 -5.73 6.44
C TYR A 33 3.24 -5.91 7.25
N ILE A 34 4.32 -5.23 6.87
CA ILE A 34 5.63 -5.33 7.56
C ILE A 34 5.57 -4.73 8.97
N LYS A 35 4.92 -3.57 9.11
CA LYS A 35 4.87 -2.79 10.34
C LYS A 35 3.47 -2.22 10.57
N PRO A 36 2.56 -2.99 11.19
CA PRO A 36 1.21 -2.53 11.47
C PRO A 36 1.25 -1.33 12.43
N SER A 37 0.67 -0.21 12.00
CA SER A 37 0.69 1.06 12.73
C SER A 37 -0.51 1.92 12.32
N SER A 38 -1.10 2.63 13.29
CA SER A 38 -2.13 3.64 13.02
C SER A 38 -1.65 4.77 12.11
N GLN A 39 -0.33 5.02 12.04
CA GLN A 39 0.25 5.99 11.11
C GLN A 39 0.03 5.60 9.65
N ASN A 40 -0.10 4.31 9.35
CA ASN A 40 -0.36 3.85 7.99
C ASN A 40 -1.76 4.26 7.52
N LEU A 41 -2.74 4.31 8.42
CA LEU A 41 -4.10 4.79 8.10
C LEU A 41 -4.11 6.28 7.76
N ILE A 42 -3.34 7.09 8.50
CA ILE A 42 -3.19 8.53 8.23
C ILE A 42 -2.55 8.75 6.86
N LEU A 43 -1.51 7.97 6.55
CA LEU A 43 -0.85 8.04 5.25
C LEU A 43 -1.76 7.56 4.12
N ALA A 44 -2.54 6.50 4.34
CA ALA A 44 -3.52 6.01 3.37
C ALA A 44 -4.57 7.06 3.03
N PHE A 45 -5.11 7.72 4.07
CA PHE A 45 -6.07 8.81 3.88
C PHE A 45 -5.45 9.99 3.12
N GLY A 46 -4.30 10.48 3.58
CA GLY A 46 -3.63 11.66 3.02
C GLY A 46 -3.15 11.45 1.59
N PHE A 47 -2.50 10.31 1.31
CA PHE A 47 -2.08 9.99 -0.04
C PHE A 47 -3.24 9.60 -0.96
N GLY A 48 -4.30 9.00 -0.43
CA GLY A 48 -5.53 8.82 -1.20
C GLY A 48 -6.15 10.15 -1.64
N LEU A 49 -6.11 11.19 -0.79
CA LEU A 49 -6.58 12.53 -1.18
C LEU A 49 -5.70 13.11 -2.28
N LEU A 50 -4.38 12.96 -2.15
CA LEU A 50 -3.41 13.40 -3.13
C LEU A 50 -3.61 12.70 -4.48
N ILE A 51 -3.86 11.38 -4.49
CA ILE A 51 -4.12 10.63 -5.72
C ILE A 51 -5.47 11.01 -6.33
N SER A 52 -6.53 11.18 -5.54
CA SER A 52 -7.80 11.75 -6.04
C SER A 52 -7.57 13.08 -6.76
N LEU A 53 -6.78 13.98 -6.17
CA LEU A 53 -6.43 15.27 -6.76
C LEU A 53 -5.65 15.11 -8.07
N LEU A 54 -4.58 14.30 -8.07
CA LEU A 54 -3.71 14.12 -9.24
C LEU A 54 -4.40 13.40 -10.40
N SER A 55 -5.28 12.43 -10.10
CA SER A 55 -6.02 11.66 -11.10
C SER A 55 -7.31 12.35 -11.55
N ASN A 56 -7.61 13.55 -11.03
CA ASN A 56 -8.84 14.31 -11.33
C ASN A 56 -10.13 13.48 -11.11
N ILE A 57 -10.14 12.63 -10.08
CA ILE A 57 -11.29 11.83 -9.64
C ILE A 57 -11.88 12.50 -8.40
N ASN A 58 -13.19 12.32 -8.16
CA ASN A 58 -13.85 12.90 -6.99
C ASN A 58 -13.02 12.72 -5.72
N LEU A 59 -12.80 13.86 -5.04
CA LEU A 59 -12.04 13.93 -3.81
C LEU A 59 -12.59 12.93 -2.79
N GLY A 60 -11.71 12.06 -2.28
CA GLY A 60 -12.03 11.11 -1.21
C GLY A 60 -12.33 9.68 -1.66
N ILE A 61 -12.57 9.40 -2.94
CA ILE A 61 -12.77 8.01 -3.41
C ILE A 61 -11.53 7.17 -3.10
N TYR A 62 -10.35 7.61 -3.55
CA TYR A 62 -9.10 6.89 -3.28
C TYR A 62 -8.76 6.85 -1.79
N SER A 63 -9.06 7.92 -1.04
CA SER A 63 -8.87 7.95 0.42
C SER A 63 -9.66 6.85 1.12
N LEU A 64 -10.93 6.66 0.77
CA LEU A 64 -11.77 5.63 1.37
C LEU A 64 -11.31 4.23 0.95
N ILE A 65 -10.97 4.04 -0.32
CA ILE A 65 -10.46 2.76 -0.82
C ILE A 65 -9.16 2.40 -0.09
N TYR A 66 -8.16 3.28 -0.10
CA TYR A 66 -6.86 3.03 0.52
C TYR A 66 -6.97 2.79 2.02
N LEU A 67 -7.78 3.58 2.73
CA LEU A 67 -8.00 3.39 4.16
C LEU A 67 -8.63 2.03 4.44
N SER A 68 -9.63 1.62 3.66
CA SER A 68 -10.27 0.32 3.83
C SER A 68 -9.30 -0.85 3.60
N LEU A 69 -8.46 -0.78 2.57
CA LEU A 69 -7.52 -1.84 2.24
C LEU A 69 -6.35 -1.91 3.23
N VAL A 70 -5.85 -0.76 3.69
CA VAL A 70 -4.83 -0.71 4.74
C VAL A 70 -5.38 -1.25 6.06
N GLU A 71 -6.62 -0.95 6.42
CA GLU A 71 -7.22 -1.51 7.63
C GLU A 71 -7.45 -3.02 7.50
N LEU A 72 -7.90 -3.51 6.35
CA LEU A 72 -7.98 -4.95 6.08
C LEU A 72 -6.61 -5.63 6.18
N THR A 73 -5.55 -4.96 5.72
CA THR A 73 -4.18 -5.47 5.87
C THR A 73 -3.78 -5.54 7.35
N ASN A 74 -4.06 -4.48 8.13
CA ASN A 74 -3.80 -4.47 9.57
C ASN A 74 -4.57 -5.60 10.28
N LEU A 75 -5.83 -5.84 9.93
CA LEU A 75 -6.61 -6.95 10.48
C LEU A 75 -6.02 -8.31 10.08
N TYR A 76 -5.58 -8.47 8.83
CA TYR A 76 -4.93 -9.68 8.35
C TYR A 76 -3.65 -10.00 9.12
N THR A 77 -2.81 -9.00 9.45
CA THR A 77 -1.58 -9.22 10.25
C THR A 77 -1.84 -9.77 11.65
N ARG A 78 -3.08 -9.68 12.16
CA ARG A 78 -3.45 -10.28 13.47
C ARG A 78 -3.73 -11.78 13.37
N LEU A 79 -3.94 -12.32 12.16
CA LEU A 79 -4.22 -13.74 11.95
C LEU A 79 -2.93 -14.56 11.98
N PRO A 80 -2.91 -15.77 12.55
CA PRO A 80 -1.68 -16.57 12.63
C PRO A 80 -1.09 -16.95 11.26
N VAL A 81 -1.94 -17.01 10.23
CA VAL A 81 -1.57 -17.41 8.86
C VAL A 81 -0.70 -16.36 8.17
N HIS A 82 -0.69 -15.10 8.62
CA HIS A 82 0.07 -14.02 7.97
C HIS A 82 1.57 -14.30 7.91
N LYS A 83 2.13 -15.10 8.82
CA LYS A 83 3.57 -15.40 8.86
C LYS A 83 4.05 -16.19 7.64
N ASN A 84 3.15 -16.87 6.94
CA ASN A 84 3.49 -17.59 5.74
C ASN A 84 3.43 -16.65 4.53
N LEU A 85 4.59 -16.40 3.93
CA LEU A 85 4.76 -15.48 2.80
C LEU A 85 3.85 -15.81 1.61
N LEU A 86 3.53 -17.08 1.36
CA LEU A 86 2.63 -17.47 0.27
C LEU A 86 1.21 -16.97 0.53
N PHE A 87 0.68 -17.17 1.74
CA PHE A 87 -0.64 -16.69 2.11
C PHE A 87 -0.70 -15.16 2.17
N ALA A 88 0.37 -14.52 2.63
CA ALA A 88 0.48 -13.07 2.62
C ALA A 88 0.45 -12.51 1.19
N GLY A 89 1.22 -13.12 0.27
CA GLY A 89 1.23 -12.74 -1.16
C GLY A 89 -0.16 -12.88 -1.79
N ILE A 90 -0.87 -13.98 -1.51
CA ILE A 90 -2.24 -14.19 -1.99
C ILE A 90 -3.19 -13.12 -1.43
N ALA A 91 -3.13 -12.85 -0.12
CA ALA A 91 -3.99 -11.87 0.53
C ALA A 91 -3.77 -10.46 -0.02
N LEU A 92 -2.51 -10.03 -0.16
CA LEU A 92 -2.17 -8.71 -0.72
C LEU A 92 -2.58 -8.59 -2.19
N SER A 93 -2.38 -9.65 -2.98
CA SER A 93 -2.81 -9.69 -4.39
C SER A 93 -4.34 -9.57 -4.50
N PHE A 94 -5.08 -10.21 -3.59
CA PHE A 94 -6.53 -10.11 -3.52
C PHE A 94 -6.99 -8.69 -3.16
N LEU A 95 -6.30 -8.00 -2.25
CA LEU A 95 -6.62 -6.60 -1.91
C LEU A 95 -6.39 -5.65 -3.09
N ILE A 96 -5.34 -5.84 -3.88
CA ILE A 96 -5.12 -5.09 -5.12
C ILE A 96 -6.23 -5.36 -6.13
N PHE A 97 -6.60 -6.63 -6.31
CA PHE A 97 -7.72 -6.98 -7.18
C PHE A 97 -9.03 -6.32 -6.75
N MET A 98 -9.30 -6.26 -5.44
CA MET A 98 -10.48 -5.59 -4.89
C MET A 98 -10.47 -4.08 -5.16
N GLU A 99 -9.32 -3.42 -5.06
CA GLU A 99 -9.19 -2.01 -5.44
C GLU A 99 -9.62 -1.77 -6.89
N LYS A 100 -9.09 -2.56 -7.84
CA LYS A 100 -9.44 -2.44 -9.26
C LYS A 100 -10.92 -2.69 -9.52
N LEU A 101 -11.51 -3.68 -8.85
CA LEU A 101 -12.95 -3.95 -8.95
C LEU A 101 -13.80 -2.78 -8.42
N ILE A 102 -13.45 -2.24 -7.26
CA ILE A 102 -14.17 -1.10 -6.68
C ILE A 102 -14.07 0.11 -7.60
N LEU A 103 -12.87 0.42 -8.12
CA LEU A 103 -12.70 1.52 -9.05
C LEU A 103 -13.50 1.32 -10.33
N MET A 104 -13.51 0.11 -10.90
CA MET A 104 -14.31 -0.22 -12.07
C MET A 104 -15.81 0.08 -11.82
N LEU A 105 -16.32 -0.33 -10.66
CA LEU A 105 -17.72 -0.12 -10.27
C LEU A 105 -18.05 1.36 -10.04
N VAL A 106 -17.15 2.10 -9.39
CA VAL A 106 -17.40 3.50 -9.00
C VAL A 106 -17.21 4.46 -10.17
N THR A 107 -16.19 4.24 -10.99
CA THR A 107 -15.83 5.14 -12.10
C THR A 107 -16.41 4.72 -13.45
N GLY A 108 -16.94 3.49 -13.56
CA GLY A 108 -17.39 2.92 -14.83
C GLY A 108 -16.24 2.65 -15.81
N SER A 109 -14.99 2.68 -15.35
CA SER A 109 -13.80 2.45 -16.17
C SER A 109 -13.70 0.99 -16.63
N LYS A 110 -12.91 0.74 -17.68
CA LYS A 110 -12.66 -0.62 -18.18
C LYS A 110 -11.64 -1.33 -17.29
N PHE A 111 -11.88 -2.62 -17.03
CA PHE A 111 -10.94 -3.47 -16.32
C PHE A 111 -9.82 -3.94 -17.25
N PHE A 112 -8.60 -3.50 -16.97
CA PHE A 112 -7.40 -3.95 -17.69
C PHE A 112 -6.64 -4.97 -16.84
N VAL A 113 -6.51 -6.20 -17.34
CA VAL A 113 -5.85 -7.30 -16.63
C VAL A 113 -4.33 -7.12 -16.56
N TRP A 114 -3.72 -6.58 -17.61
CA TRP A 114 -2.26 -6.45 -17.70
C TRP A 114 -1.64 -5.58 -16.60
N PRO A 115 -2.14 -4.35 -16.32
CA PRO A 115 -1.66 -3.57 -15.19
C PRO A 115 -1.70 -4.31 -13.85
N LEU A 116 -2.78 -5.05 -13.59
CA LEU A 116 -2.93 -5.83 -12.36
C LEU A 116 -1.87 -6.92 -12.23
N VAL A 117 -1.53 -7.61 -13.32
CA VAL A 117 -0.45 -8.62 -13.31
C VAL A 117 0.89 -7.97 -12.95
N PHE A 118 1.18 -6.79 -13.50
CA PHE A 118 2.41 -6.06 -13.17
C PHE A 118 2.44 -5.56 -11.72
N GLU A 119 1.31 -5.09 -11.18
CA GLU A 119 1.20 -4.71 -9.77
C GLU A 119 1.47 -5.90 -8.85
N ILE A 120 0.86 -7.06 -9.13
CA ILE A 120 1.06 -8.28 -8.35
C ILE A 120 2.52 -8.75 -8.44
N LEU A 121 3.13 -8.76 -9.62
CA LEU A 121 4.53 -9.14 -9.79
C LEU A 121 5.47 -8.17 -9.05
N SER A 122 5.12 -6.89 -8.99
CA SER A 122 5.91 -5.86 -8.30
C SER A 122 5.86 -5.97 -6.77
N LEU A 123 4.90 -6.70 -6.19
CA LEU A 123 4.81 -6.90 -4.74
C LEU A 123 6.09 -7.51 -4.16
N ILE A 124 6.65 -8.53 -4.82
CA ILE A 124 7.83 -9.25 -4.32
C ILE A 124 9.07 -8.35 -4.26
N PRO A 125 9.50 -7.67 -5.35
CA PRO A 125 10.66 -6.80 -5.29
C PRO A 125 10.43 -5.60 -4.35
N LEU A 126 9.21 -5.02 -4.33
CA LEU A 126 8.90 -3.91 -3.43
C LEU A 126 8.91 -4.36 -1.96
N TYR A 127 8.47 -5.58 -1.66
CA TYR A 127 8.52 -6.12 -0.31
C TYR A 127 9.95 -6.15 0.23
N PHE A 128 10.90 -6.69 -0.52
CA PHE A 128 12.30 -6.75 -0.10
C PHE A 128 12.94 -5.36 0.00
N LEU A 129 12.63 -4.45 -0.92
CA LEU A 129 13.10 -3.07 -0.87
C LEU A 129 12.60 -2.36 0.41
N LEU A 130 11.32 -2.51 0.74
CA LEU A 130 10.73 -1.91 1.93
C LEU A 130 11.24 -2.56 3.22
N LEU A 131 11.43 -3.87 3.24
CA LEU A 131 12.01 -4.58 4.39
C LEU A 131 13.41 -4.04 4.69
N PHE A 132 14.26 -3.98 3.67
CA PHE A 132 15.62 -3.45 3.79
C PHE A 132 15.63 -1.98 4.23
N TRP A 133 14.68 -1.18 3.72
CA TRP A 133 14.54 0.22 4.11
C TRP A 133 14.09 0.38 5.57
N GLU A 134 13.06 -0.35 6.02
CA GLU A 134 12.58 -0.30 7.40
C GLU A 134 13.68 -0.79 8.37
N GLU A 135 14.44 -1.83 8.03
CA GLU A 135 15.54 -2.33 8.86
C GLU A 135 16.70 -1.33 9.03
N ARG A 136 17.05 -0.59 7.98
CA ARG A 136 18.17 0.38 8.02
C ARG A 136 17.80 1.74 8.59
N PHE A 137 16.57 2.21 8.35
CA PHE A 137 16.19 3.59 8.64
C PHE A 137 15.24 3.75 9.82
N VAL A 138 14.77 2.65 10.43
CA VAL A 138 14.04 2.69 11.69
C VAL A 138 14.93 2.24 12.83
N ILE A 139 15.32 3.21 13.66
CA ILE A 139 16.05 2.99 14.91
C ILE A 139 15.26 2.00 15.77
N LYS A 140 15.78 0.78 15.94
CA LYS A 140 15.27 -0.17 16.93
C LYS A 140 15.44 0.49 18.29
N HIS A 141 14.33 0.74 18.99
CA HIS A 141 14.44 1.12 20.40
C HIS A 141 15.04 -0.08 21.11
N GLU A 142 16.30 0.03 21.51
CA GLU A 142 16.98 -0.98 22.29
C GLU A 142 16.14 -1.26 23.53
N ILE A 143 15.75 -2.52 23.69
CA ILE A 143 15.06 -3.00 24.88
C ILE A 143 16.05 -2.82 26.03
N LYS A 144 15.87 -1.77 26.84
CA LYS A 144 16.55 -1.66 28.13
C LYS A 144 16.05 -2.81 28.99
N LEU A 145 16.81 -3.89 29.05
CA LEU A 145 16.66 -4.90 30.10
C LEU A 145 16.89 -4.18 31.43
N LYS A 146 15.81 -3.94 32.18
CA LYS A 146 15.91 -3.62 33.60
C LYS A 146 16.44 -4.89 34.28
N PHE A 147 17.74 -4.91 34.57
CA PHE A 147 18.29 -5.74 35.62
C PHE A 147 18.04 -5.06 36.97
#